data_AF-A0A962D014-F1
#
_entry.id   AF-A0A962D014-F1
#
_cell.length_a   1.000
_cell.length_b   1.000
_cell.length_c   1.000
_cell.angle_alpha   90.00
_cell.angle_beta   90.00
_cell.angle_gamma   90.00
#
_symmetry.space_group_name_H-M   'P 1'
#
loop_
_entity.id
_entity.type
_entity.pdbx_description
1 polymer ?
#
loop_
_entity_poly.entity_id
_entity_poly.type
_entity_poly.pdbx_seq_one_letter_code
_entity_poly.pdbx_strand_id
1 'polypeptide(L)'
;MNNNTKLLIVLILFFTTSIQAQPQTIWHDLTNNTQLVLTPNGQFSFASPMGALQGTYSIQNNLLMMQDTLGNYYQYSVQTYTDNVLVLMDQYGIVYSYTNNSNQTANTTSVNSHSNNYPWNNPAFSNVLSQNSGLQLQERDLQIYVELLQLLIGLKVSESDVDAMRVDFVNEFNANPQNSYQEVRQVETAMTQVYSLNNIEAVAMVREQLTADFHKLIQQKPEMNNYHFVKTLNRYVQILNIDYNTNLSLSNQDVDAYINYLQFQAMLTGQDYQLSQQDRMTLQVKLISEFNSYPAEQKQTLAFASFIWNIVATQWASLNSAQQQQYVAQIQSQMYGQNYSNVNSQTTQNYWNQVSQYHSNNSGYDIASVESRYRQEAAAKGMSLSQYLDYKQRDMAVNNQIFTSIQNSMTENHATMLNVINNMGGSDDYYYVDYSGY
;
A
#
# COMPACT_ATOMS: atom_id res chain seq x y z
N MET A 1 -6.04 -24.70 -31.61
CA MET A 1 -6.11 -23.45 -30.81
C MET A 1 -4.68 -23.04 -30.48
N ASN A 2 -4.21 -21.90 -30.99
CA ASN A 2 -2.84 -21.42 -30.74
C ASN A 2 -2.69 -21.09 -29.24
N ASN A 3 -1.59 -21.57 -28.64
CA ASN A 3 -1.26 -21.35 -27.22
C ASN A 3 -0.91 -19.89 -26.87
N ASN A 4 -1.02 -18.96 -27.83
CA ASN A 4 -0.58 -17.57 -27.68
C ASN A 4 -1.64 -16.63 -27.08
N THR A 5 -2.86 -17.11 -26.82
CA THR A 5 -3.99 -16.29 -26.32
C THR A 5 -4.10 -16.29 -24.78
N LYS A 6 -2.98 -16.30 -24.04
CA LYS A 6 -2.98 -16.71 -22.62
C LYS A 6 -2.87 -15.59 -21.59
N LEU A 7 -2.36 -14.41 -21.95
CA LEU A 7 -2.45 -13.21 -21.10
C LEU A 7 -3.91 -12.72 -20.98
N LEU A 8 -4.65 -12.77 -22.11
CA LEU A 8 -6.04 -12.37 -22.35
C LEU A 8 -7.06 -12.60 -21.22
N ILE A 9 -7.18 -13.84 -20.74
CA ILE A 9 -8.38 -14.24 -19.98
C ILE A 9 -8.32 -13.81 -18.52
N VAL A 10 -7.15 -13.40 -18.01
CA VAL A 10 -6.93 -13.38 -16.58
C VAL A 10 -6.97 -11.97 -16.00
N LEU A 11 -6.45 -10.95 -16.70
CA LEU A 11 -6.68 -9.54 -16.34
C LEU A 11 -8.18 -9.19 -16.33
N ILE A 12 -9.00 -9.82 -17.18
CA ILE A 12 -10.47 -9.68 -17.22
C ILE A 12 -11.14 -10.19 -15.93
N LEU A 13 -10.60 -11.22 -15.27
CA LEU A 13 -11.14 -11.77 -14.02
C LEU A 13 -10.71 -10.97 -12.78
N PHE A 14 -9.64 -10.16 -12.89
CA PHE A 14 -9.05 -9.48 -11.73
C PHE A 14 -9.68 -8.12 -11.43
N PHE A 15 -10.10 -7.38 -12.45
CA PHE A 15 -10.79 -6.09 -12.24
C PHE A 15 -12.29 -6.23 -11.96
N THR A 16 -12.85 -7.44 -11.96
CA THR A 16 -14.21 -7.68 -11.45
C THR A 16 -14.25 -7.94 -9.94
N THR A 17 -13.08 -8.07 -9.30
CA THR A 17 -12.98 -8.09 -7.83
C THR A 17 -13.19 -6.67 -7.29
N SER A 18 -14.05 -6.59 -6.29
CA SER A 18 -14.58 -5.36 -5.71
C SER A 18 -13.46 -4.46 -5.17
N ILE A 19 -13.08 -3.40 -5.88
CA ILE A 19 -12.30 -2.29 -5.30
C ILE A 19 -13.23 -1.57 -4.31
N GLN A 20 -13.28 -2.05 -3.06
CA GLN A 20 -14.18 -1.54 -2.01
C GLN A 20 -13.72 -0.23 -1.34
N ALA A 21 -12.55 0.30 -1.69
CA ALA A 21 -12.05 1.52 -1.07
C ALA A 21 -12.44 2.77 -1.89
N GLN A 22 -13.75 3.01 -2.03
CA GLN A 22 -14.25 4.30 -2.51
C GLN A 22 -14.45 5.23 -1.29
N PRO A 23 -14.07 6.53 -1.35
CA PRO A 23 -14.36 7.48 -0.29
C PRO A 23 -15.85 7.45 0.04
N GLN A 24 -16.23 7.78 1.28
CA GLN A 24 -17.63 7.83 1.66
C GLN A 24 -18.38 8.72 0.68
N THR A 25 -19.22 8.11 -0.16
CA THR A 25 -19.91 8.81 -1.24
C THR A 25 -21.39 8.82 -0.95
N ILE A 26 -22.00 10.00 -1.09
CA ILE A 26 -23.43 10.19 -0.90
C ILE A 26 -24.10 10.35 -2.27
N TRP A 27 -24.84 9.33 -2.64
CA TRP A 27 -25.57 9.18 -3.88
C TRP A 27 -27.02 9.59 -3.69
N HIS A 28 -27.54 10.49 -4.54
CA HIS A 28 -28.93 10.94 -4.50
C HIS A 28 -29.66 10.60 -5.78
N ASP A 29 -30.78 9.90 -5.67
CA ASP A 29 -31.77 9.75 -6.74
C ASP A 29 -32.91 10.72 -6.46
N LEU A 30 -32.89 11.86 -7.16
CA LEU A 30 -33.87 12.93 -7.01
C LEU A 30 -35.27 12.51 -7.48
N THR A 31 -35.36 11.55 -8.41
CA THR A 31 -36.65 11.09 -8.97
C THR A 31 -37.42 10.32 -7.91
N ASN A 32 -36.73 9.42 -7.20
CA ASN A 32 -37.32 8.56 -6.18
C ASN A 32 -37.18 9.13 -4.76
N ASN A 33 -36.55 10.31 -4.61
CA ASN A 33 -36.19 10.92 -3.33
C ASN A 33 -35.45 9.94 -2.41
N THR A 34 -34.48 9.20 -2.96
CA THR A 34 -33.66 8.25 -2.20
C THR A 34 -32.22 8.71 -2.08
N GLN A 35 -31.58 8.29 -1.01
CA GLN A 35 -30.18 8.55 -0.72
C GLN A 35 -29.48 7.23 -0.42
N LEU A 36 -28.34 6.98 -1.05
CA LEU A 36 -27.49 5.82 -0.80
C LEU A 36 -26.09 6.32 -0.39
N VAL A 37 -25.62 5.87 0.77
CA VAL A 37 -24.29 6.15 1.28
C VAL A 37 -23.52 4.84 1.26
N LEU A 38 -22.39 4.82 0.56
CA LEU A 38 -21.47 3.68 0.54
C LEU A 38 -20.17 4.14 1.21
N THR A 39 -19.73 3.43 2.24
CA THR A 39 -18.49 3.74 2.96
C THR A 39 -17.35 2.80 2.56
N PRO A 40 -16.07 3.21 2.70
CA PRO A 40 -14.92 2.36 2.34
C PRO A 40 -14.85 1.06 3.14
N ASN A 41 -15.35 1.03 4.38
CA ASN A 41 -15.36 -0.16 5.23
C ASN A 41 -16.49 -1.15 4.91
N GLY A 42 -17.09 -1.06 3.71
CA GLY A 42 -18.14 -1.97 3.26
C GLY A 42 -19.47 -1.81 3.99
N GLN A 43 -19.74 -0.65 4.63
CA GLN A 43 -21.05 -0.34 5.21
C GLN A 43 -21.88 0.51 4.24
N PHE A 44 -23.20 0.35 4.28
CA PHE A 44 -24.11 1.23 3.56
C PHE A 44 -25.16 1.82 4.49
N SER A 45 -25.67 2.99 4.10
CA SER A 45 -26.91 3.55 4.60
C SER A 45 -27.78 3.93 3.41
N PHE A 46 -29.03 3.49 3.41
CA PHE A 46 -30.00 3.82 2.38
C PHE A 46 -31.19 4.51 3.04
N ALA A 47 -31.63 5.64 2.50
CA ALA A 47 -32.81 6.36 2.97
C ALA A 47 -33.78 6.57 1.80
N SER A 48 -35.06 6.37 2.07
CA SER A 48 -36.17 6.59 1.14
C SER A 48 -37.37 7.18 1.88
N PRO A 49 -38.40 7.69 1.18
CA PRO A 49 -39.64 8.12 1.83
C PRO A 49 -40.37 7.00 2.58
N MET A 50 -40.07 5.74 2.25
CA MET A 50 -40.70 4.55 2.85
C MET A 50 -39.92 4.02 4.07
N GLY A 51 -38.75 4.57 4.38
CA GLY A 51 -37.91 4.13 5.49
C GLY A 51 -36.42 4.16 5.16
N ALA A 52 -35.62 3.79 6.15
CA ALA A 52 -34.17 3.71 6.04
C ALA A 52 -33.66 2.29 6.33
N LEU A 53 -32.58 1.93 5.66
CA LEU A 53 -31.84 0.68 5.80
C LEU A 53 -30.38 0.99 6.06
N GLN A 54 -29.71 0.10 6.79
CA GLN A 54 -28.27 0.16 6.99
C GLN A 54 -27.73 -1.26 7.09
N GLY A 55 -26.47 -1.46 6.75
CA GLY A 55 -25.83 -2.76 6.84
C GLY A 55 -24.53 -2.81 6.06
N THR A 56 -24.21 -3.98 5.51
CA THR A 56 -22.98 -4.20 4.74
C THR A 56 -23.26 -4.24 3.25
N TYR A 57 -22.28 -3.87 2.42
CA TYR A 57 -22.36 -4.01 0.98
C TYR A 57 -21.06 -4.53 0.37
N SER A 58 -21.17 -5.06 -0.84
CA SER A 58 -20.04 -5.38 -1.72
C SER A 58 -20.44 -5.14 -3.18
N ILE A 59 -19.47 -4.81 -4.04
CA ILE A 59 -19.70 -4.60 -5.47
C ILE A 59 -18.80 -5.55 -6.27
N GLN A 60 -19.32 -6.67 -6.76
CA GLN A 60 -18.54 -7.68 -7.49
C GLN A 60 -19.20 -7.98 -8.83
N ASN A 61 -18.43 -8.10 -9.91
CA ASN A 61 -18.97 -8.46 -11.25
C ASN A 61 -20.16 -7.59 -11.71
N ASN A 62 -20.07 -6.27 -11.56
CA ASN A 62 -21.19 -5.34 -11.82
C ASN A 62 -22.48 -5.68 -11.05
N LEU A 63 -22.35 -6.28 -9.86
CA LEU A 63 -23.45 -6.50 -8.93
C LEU A 63 -23.14 -5.81 -7.62
N LEU A 64 -24.00 -4.87 -7.22
CA LEU A 64 -24.04 -4.35 -5.87
C LEU A 64 -24.92 -5.29 -5.03
N MET A 65 -24.30 -5.96 -4.06
CA MET A 65 -24.99 -6.76 -3.06
C MET A 65 -25.00 -5.98 -1.74
N MET A 66 -26.17 -5.81 -1.14
CA MET A 66 -26.34 -5.19 0.16
C MET A 66 -27.05 -6.16 1.11
N GLN A 67 -26.58 -6.25 2.35
CA GLN A 67 -27.22 -7.01 3.42
C GLN A 67 -27.51 -6.08 4.59
N ASP A 68 -28.78 -5.87 4.92
CA ASP A 68 -29.16 -5.03 6.05
C ASP A 68 -28.85 -5.69 7.42
N THR A 69 -28.97 -4.92 8.50
CA THR A 69 -28.75 -5.42 9.87
C THR A 69 -29.75 -6.49 10.32
N LEU A 70 -30.84 -6.71 9.60
CA LEU A 70 -31.82 -7.77 9.85
C LEU A 70 -31.51 -9.05 9.05
N GLY A 71 -30.50 -9.02 8.19
CA GLY A 71 -30.07 -10.13 7.36
C GLY A 71 -30.79 -10.23 6.01
N ASN A 72 -31.57 -9.22 5.61
CA ASN A 72 -32.21 -9.18 4.29
C ASN A 72 -31.18 -8.81 3.22
N TYR A 73 -31.26 -9.46 2.05
CA TYR A 73 -30.35 -9.22 0.93
C TYR A 73 -31.04 -8.43 -0.18
N TYR A 74 -30.31 -7.48 -0.75
CA TYR A 74 -30.70 -6.68 -1.90
C TYR A 74 -29.61 -6.79 -2.96
N GLN A 75 -30.01 -7.03 -4.20
CA GLN A 75 -29.08 -7.19 -5.31
C GLN A 75 -29.46 -6.25 -6.46
N TYR A 76 -28.46 -5.51 -6.95
CA TYR A 76 -28.60 -4.59 -8.07
C TYR A 76 -27.50 -4.85 -9.09
N SER A 77 -27.85 -4.83 -10.37
CA SER A 77 -26.87 -4.74 -11.46
C SER A 77 -26.39 -3.30 -11.62
N VAL A 78 -25.09 -3.09 -11.51
CA VAL A 78 -24.42 -1.81 -11.73
C VAL A 78 -24.30 -1.57 -13.23
N GLN A 79 -25.10 -0.65 -13.75
CA GLN A 79 -25.09 -0.25 -15.17
C GLN A 79 -24.03 0.83 -15.45
N THR A 80 -23.79 1.70 -14.48
CA THR A 80 -22.80 2.78 -14.56
C THR A 80 -22.28 3.07 -13.16
N TYR A 81 -20.96 3.21 -13.01
CA TYR A 81 -20.36 3.64 -11.75
C TYR A 81 -19.15 4.53 -12.05
N THR A 82 -19.32 5.82 -11.78
CA THR A 82 -18.34 6.90 -12.00
C THR A 82 -18.36 7.81 -10.78
N ASP A 83 -17.47 8.80 -10.67
CA ASP A 83 -17.44 9.73 -9.52
C ASP A 83 -18.75 10.51 -9.30
N ASN A 84 -19.49 10.75 -10.39
CA ASN A 84 -20.67 11.62 -10.38
C ASN A 84 -22.00 10.88 -10.61
N VAL A 85 -21.95 9.68 -11.19
CA VAL A 85 -23.14 8.92 -11.59
C VAL A 85 -23.01 7.47 -11.17
N LEU A 86 -24.03 6.98 -10.47
CA LEU A 86 -24.24 5.57 -10.15
C LEU A 86 -25.62 5.15 -10.69
N VAL A 87 -25.65 4.24 -11.65
CA VAL A 87 -26.89 3.68 -12.20
C VAL A 87 -27.00 2.22 -11.80
N LEU A 88 -28.07 1.89 -11.08
CA LEU A 88 -28.38 0.56 -10.57
C LEU A 88 -29.65 0.04 -11.25
N MET A 89 -29.73 -1.26 -11.47
CA MET A 89 -30.95 -1.93 -11.96
C MET A 89 -31.27 -3.09 -11.02
N ASP A 90 -32.49 -3.14 -10.48
CA ASP A 90 -32.90 -4.24 -9.63
C ASP A 90 -33.26 -5.51 -10.43
N GLN A 91 -33.63 -6.58 -9.72
CA GLN A 91 -34.04 -7.85 -10.31
C GLN A 91 -35.34 -7.78 -11.13
N TYR A 92 -36.13 -6.71 -11.01
CA TYR A 92 -37.37 -6.48 -11.75
C TYR A 92 -37.16 -5.56 -12.97
N GLY A 93 -35.93 -5.10 -13.21
CA GLY A 93 -35.58 -4.19 -14.30
C GLY A 93 -35.87 -2.72 -13.99
N ILE A 94 -36.16 -2.37 -12.73
CA ILE A 94 -36.33 -0.97 -12.31
C ILE A 94 -34.94 -0.34 -12.21
N VAL A 95 -34.76 0.79 -12.89
CA VAL A 95 -33.49 1.53 -12.92
C VAL A 95 -33.53 2.68 -11.91
N TYR A 96 -32.52 2.73 -11.06
CA TYR A 96 -32.25 3.80 -10.11
C TYR A 96 -31.04 4.59 -10.59
N SER A 97 -31.19 5.91 -10.73
CA SER A 97 -30.13 6.79 -11.21
C SER A 97 -29.75 7.76 -10.11
N TYR A 98 -28.57 7.54 -9.55
CA TYR A 98 -28.02 8.37 -8.50
C TYR A 98 -26.96 9.33 -9.05
N THR A 99 -26.93 10.52 -8.46
CA THR A 99 -25.89 11.53 -8.68
C THR A 99 -25.18 11.82 -7.37
N ASN A 100 -23.85 11.99 -7.42
CA ASN A 100 -23.06 12.35 -6.24
C ASN A 100 -23.23 13.85 -5.97
N ASN A 101 -23.85 14.20 -4.84
CA ASN A 101 -24.21 15.58 -4.55
C ASN A 101 -23.13 16.36 -3.78
N SER A 102 -21.97 15.73 -3.52
CA SER A 102 -20.82 16.35 -2.85
C SER A 102 -20.25 17.59 -3.58
N ASN A 103 -20.63 17.81 -4.85
CA ASN A 103 -20.17 18.95 -5.66
C ASN A 103 -21.21 20.09 -5.83
N GLN A 104 -22.43 20.00 -5.27
CA GLN A 104 -23.48 21.00 -5.56
C GLN A 104 -23.37 22.33 -4.80
N THR A 105 -22.41 22.51 -3.87
CA THR A 105 -22.19 23.80 -3.18
C THR A 105 -20.90 24.52 -3.60
N ALA A 106 -20.11 23.95 -4.51
CA ALA A 106 -18.96 24.65 -5.07
C ALA A 106 -19.41 25.43 -6.31
N ASN A 107 -19.41 26.77 -6.20
CA ASN A 107 -19.49 27.68 -7.34
C ASN A 107 -18.63 27.15 -8.50
N THR A 108 -19.21 27.19 -9.70
CA THR A 108 -18.65 26.85 -11.01
C THR A 108 -17.31 27.54 -11.28
N THR A 109 -16.27 27.05 -10.63
CA THR A 109 -14.89 27.15 -11.07
C THR A 109 -14.66 25.81 -11.75
N SER A 110 -14.42 25.82 -13.07
CA SER A 110 -14.28 24.63 -13.90
C SER A 110 -13.53 23.53 -13.15
N VAL A 111 -14.24 22.50 -12.71
CA VAL A 111 -13.61 21.25 -12.29
C VAL A 111 -12.88 20.79 -13.53
N ASN A 112 -11.56 21.00 -13.54
CA ASN A 112 -10.70 20.60 -14.63
C ASN A 112 -11.04 19.14 -14.92
N SER A 113 -11.47 18.90 -16.15
CA SER A 113 -11.66 17.57 -16.70
C SER A 113 -10.32 16.84 -16.61
N HIS A 114 -10.09 16.14 -15.50
CA HIS A 114 -8.92 15.28 -15.31
C HIS A 114 -8.93 14.07 -16.28
N SER A 115 -9.99 13.93 -17.09
CA SER A 115 -10.23 12.82 -18.00
C SER A 115 -9.21 12.66 -19.15
N ASN A 116 -8.23 13.56 -19.31
CA ASN A 116 -7.28 13.49 -20.42
C ASN A 116 -5.80 13.43 -20.04
N ASN A 117 -5.42 13.56 -18.77
CA ASN A 117 -4.00 13.64 -18.39
C ASN A 117 -3.44 12.31 -17.86
N TYR A 118 -3.78 11.19 -18.50
CA TYR A 118 -3.11 9.92 -18.20
C TYR A 118 -1.70 9.89 -18.81
N PRO A 119 -0.70 9.27 -18.16
CA PRO A 119 0.68 9.27 -18.68
C PRO A 119 0.81 8.72 -20.10
N TRP A 120 0.00 7.72 -20.46
CA TRP A 120 -0.02 7.13 -21.80
C TRP A 120 -0.64 8.02 -22.87
N ASN A 121 -1.29 9.13 -22.51
CA ASN A 121 -1.81 10.11 -23.48
C ASN A 121 -0.76 11.12 -23.95
N ASN A 122 0.50 11.02 -23.49
CA ASN A 122 1.57 11.89 -23.94
C ASN A 122 1.73 11.81 -25.48
N PRO A 123 1.74 12.93 -26.22
CA PRO A 123 1.92 12.93 -27.67
C PRO A 123 3.20 12.23 -28.15
N ALA A 124 4.23 12.10 -27.30
CA ALA A 124 5.43 11.32 -27.61
C ALA A 124 5.13 9.84 -27.91
N PHE A 125 4.01 9.30 -27.44
CA PHE A 125 3.59 7.92 -27.61
C PHE A 125 2.63 7.71 -28.80
N SER A 126 2.52 8.67 -29.73
CA SER A 126 1.65 8.54 -30.91
C SER A 126 2.22 7.65 -32.04
N ASN A 127 3.46 7.17 -31.89
CA ASN A 127 4.12 6.37 -32.93
C ASN A 127 3.40 5.03 -33.15
N VAL A 128 3.19 4.65 -34.41
CA VAL A 128 2.64 3.34 -34.77
C VAL A 128 3.75 2.29 -34.68
N LEU A 129 3.56 1.30 -33.82
CA LEU A 129 4.47 0.18 -33.63
C LEU A 129 4.24 -0.95 -34.62
N SER A 130 2.97 -1.25 -34.91
CA SER A 130 2.58 -2.26 -35.90
C SER A 130 1.20 -1.97 -36.46
N GLN A 131 0.91 -2.48 -37.66
CA GLN A 131 -0.40 -2.42 -38.27
C GLN A 131 -0.74 -3.76 -38.91
N ASN A 132 -1.87 -4.35 -38.52
CA ASN A 132 -2.32 -5.64 -39.03
C ASN A 132 -3.85 -5.72 -38.97
N SER A 133 -4.47 -6.29 -40.02
CA SER A 133 -5.93 -6.50 -40.09
C SER A 133 -6.76 -5.23 -39.89
N GLY A 134 -6.24 -4.08 -40.35
CA GLY A 134 -6.89 -2.77 -40.24
C GLY A 134 -6.80 -2.13 -38.84
N LEU A 135 -6.19 -2.80 -37.87
CA LEU A 135 -5.89 -2.25 -36.54
C LEU A 135 -4.46 -1.72 -36.49
N GLN A 136 -4.25 -0.67 -35.71
CA GLN A 136 -2.94 -0.10 -35.42
C GLN A 136 -2.63 -0.28 -33.94
N LEU A 137 -1.43 -0.78 -33.67
CA LEU A 137 -0.82 -0.79 -32.35
C LEU A 137 0.09 0.44 -32.25
N GLN A 138 -0.12 1.26 -31.24
CA GLN A 138 0.66 2.48 -31.00
C GLN A 138 1.56 2.34 -29.76
N GLU A 139 2.58 3.19 -29.65
CA GLU A 139 3.44 3.25 -28.46
C GLU A 139 2.62 3.51 -27.19
N ARG A 140 1.54 4.30 -27.26
CA ARG A 140 0.62 4.53 -26.13
C ARG A 140 0.04 3.22 -25.57
N ASP A 141 -0.20 2.25 -26.45
CA ASP A 141 -0.83 0.99 -26.08
C ASP A 141 0.14 0.13 -25.27
N LEU A 142 1.45 0.19 -25.61
CA LEU A 142 2.52 -0.38 -24.79
C LEU A 142 2.66 0.38 -23.47
N GLN A 143 2.59 1.72 -23.51
CA GLN A 143 2.78 2.55 -22.32
C GLN A 143 1.76 2.21 -21.22
N ILE A 144 0.53 1.84 -21.57
CA ILE A 144 -0.47 1.34 -20.59
C ILE A 144 0.06 0.14 -19.78
N TYR A 145 0.72 -0.82 -20.44
CA TYR A 145 1.34 -1.97 -19.76
C TYR A 145 2.58 -1.58 -18.96
N VAL A 146 3.36 -0.62 -19.44
CA VAL A 146 4.52 -0.08 -18.72
C VAL A 146 4.05 0.62 -17.44
N GLU A 147 2.97 1.39 -17.48
CA GLU A 147 2.36 2.01 -16.29
C GLU A 147 1.79 0.98 -15.32
N LEU A 148 1.12 -0.07 -15.81
CA LEU A 148 0.69 -1.19 -14.95
C LEU A 148 1.89 -1.84 -14.26
N LEU A 149 2.97 -2.08 -14.98
CA LEU A 149 4.17 -2.70 -14.43
C LEU A 149 4.85 -1.80 -13.40
N GLN A 150 4.94 -0.50 -13.67
CA GLN A 150 5.45 0.50 -12.72
C GLN A 150 4.58 0.59 -11.46
N LEU A 151 3.26 0.49 -11.58
CA LEU A 151 2.35 0.41 -10.43
C LEU A 151 2.67 -0.81 -9.55
N LEU A 152 2.84 -1.99 -10.16
CA LEU A 152 3.14 -3.22 -9.41
C LEU A 152 4.53 -3.16 -8.76
N ILE A 153 5.54 -2.67 -9.46
CA ILE A 153 6.92 -2.63 -8.98
C ILE A 153 7.16 -1.46 -8.00
N GLY A 154 6.38 -0.38 -8.12
CA GLY A 154 6.59 0.86 -7.39
C GLY A 154 7.86 1.63 -7.81
N LEU A 155 8.42 1.32 -8.98
CA LEU A 155 9.63 1.94 -9.54
C LEU A 155 9.49 2.09 -11.06
N LYS A 156 10.25 3.04 -11.62
CA LYS A 156 10.38 3.20 -13.07
C LYS A 156 11.02 1.96 -13.70
N VAL A 157 10.42 1.48 -14.78
CA VAL A 157 10.94 0.35 -15.56
C VAL A 157 12.09 0.83 -16.46
N SER A 158 13.15 0.02 -16.56
CA SER A 158 14.31 0.37 -17.38
C SER A 158 13.97 0.44 -18.87
N GLU A 159 14.64 1.32 -19.62
CA GLU A 159 14.42 1.42 -21.08
C GLU A 159 14.67 0.09 -21.80
N SER A 160 15.68 -0.69 -21.35
CA SER A 160 15.95 -2.02 -21.90
C SER A 160 14.81 -3.02 -21.68
N ASP A 161 14.12 -2.94 -20.53
CA ASP A 161 12.96 -3.79 -20.27
C ASP A 161 11.75 -3.32 -21.09
N VAL A 162 11.54 -2.01 -21.25
CA VAL A 162 10.50 -1.45 -22.12
C VAL A 162 10.71 -1.85 -23.59
N ASP A 163 11.94 -1.81 -24.09
CA ASP A 163 12.28 -2.23 -25.45
C ASP A 163 12.00 -3.73 -25.65
N ALA A 164 12.35 -4.57 -24.68
CA ALA A 164 12.07 -6.00 -24.74
C ALA A 164 10.57 -6.29 -24.68
N MET A 165 9.81 -5.56 -23.86
CA MET A 165 8.35 -5.62 -23.84
C MET A 165 7.74 -5.17 -25.16
N ARG A 166 8.28 -4.12 -25.81
CA ARG A 166 7.82 -3.65 -27.12
C ARG A 166 7.90 -4.76 -28.16
N VAL A 167 9.01 -5.51 -28.19
CA VAL A 167 9.20 -6.63 -29.13
C VAL A 167 8.17 -7.73 -28.89
N ASP A 168 7.99 -8.17 -27.65
CA ASP A 168 6.97 -9.18 -27.30
C ASP A 168 5.56 -8.72 -27.70
N PHE A 169 5.23 -7.46 -27.39
CA PHE A 169 3.93 -6.88 -27.61
C PHE A 169 3.58 -6.74 -29.09
N VAL A 170 4.55 -6.34 -29.93
CA VAL A 170 4.40 -6.33 -31.39
C VAL A 170 4.22 -7.75 -31.95
N ASN A 171 4.96 -8.73 -31.44
CA ASN A 171 4.83 -10.12 -31.86
C ASN A 171 3.46 -10.72 -31.51
N GLU A 172 2.95 -10.44 -30.31
CA GLU A 172 1.61 -10.84 -29.87
C GLU A 172 0.52 -10.21 -30.72
N PHE A 173 0.60 -8.88 -30.92
CA PHE A 173 -0.35 -8.16 -31.76
C PHE A 173 -0.36 -8.70 -33.19
N ASN A 174 0.80 -8.98 -33.78
CA ASN A 174 0.87 -9.53 -35.14
C ASN A 174 0.28 -10.94 -35.25
N ALA A 175 0.34 -11.73 -34.18
CA ALA A 175 -0.25 -13.06 -34.13
C ALA A 175 -1.78 -13.02 -33.96
N ASN A 176 -2.32 -12.04 -33.23
CA ASN A 176 -3.77 -11.90 -33.00
C ASN A 176 -4.20 -10.44 -32.73
N PRO A 177 -4.32 -9.59 -33.77
CA PRO A 177 -4.50 -8.14 -33.62
C PRO A 177 -5.77 -7.75 -32.86
N GLN A 178 -6.87 -8.47 -33.09
CA GLN A 178 -8.17 -8.19 -32.47
C GLN A 178 -8.13 -8.42 -30.97
N ASN A 179 -7.56 -9.55 -30.53
CA ASN A 179 -7.48 -9.87 -29.10
C ASN A 179 -6.53 -8.92 -28.37
N SER A 180 -5.32 -8.68 -28.90
CA SER A 180 -4.37 -7.75 -28.26
C SER A 180 -4.92 -6.33 -28.16
N TYR A 181 -5.66 -5.86 -29.17
CA TYR A 181 -6.29 -4.54 -29.10
C TYR A 181 -7.41 -4.48 -28.05
N GLN A 182 -8.23 -5.53 -27.93
CA GLN A 182 -9.24 -5.61 -26.86
C GLN A 182 -8.61 -5.64 -25.46
N GLU A 183 -7.51 -6.39 -25.29
CA GLU A 183 -6.75 -6.45 -24.04
C GLU A 183 -6.26 -5.07 -23.62
N VAL A 184 -5.63 -4.34 -24.54
CA VAL A 184 -5.15 -2.96 -24.28
C VAL A 184 -6.26 -2.09 -23.72
N ARG A 185 -7.46 -2.13 -24.32
CA ARG A 185 -8.58 -1.29 -23.89
C ARG A 185 -9.11 -1.69 -22.52
N GLN A 186 -9.05 -2.97 -22.17
CA GLN A 186 -9.43 -3.45 -20.85
C GLN A 186 -8.43 -3.02 -19.78
N VAL A 187 -7.13 -3.18 -20.04
CA VAL A 187 -6.08 -2.69 -19.13
C VAL A 187 -6.14 -1.17 -19.01
N GLU A 188 -6.38 -0.44 -20.11
CA GLU A 188 -6.57 1.01 -20.08
C GLU A 188 -7.75 1.42 -19.20
N THR A 189 -8.89 0.74 -19.33
CA THR A 189 -10.08 1.01 -18.51
C THR A 189 -9.78 0.79 -17.04
N ALA A 190 -9.10 -0.30 -16.73
CA ALA A 190 -8.73 -0.63 -15.38
C ALA A 190 -7.69 0.32 -14.78
N MET A 191 -6.65 0.67 -15.53
CA MET A 191 -5.67 1.67 -15.11
C MET A 191 -6.35 3.03 -14.94
N THR A 192 -7.28 3.41 -15.81
CA THR A 192 -8.08 4.63 -15.66
C THR A 192 -8.84 4.65 -14.33
N GLN A 193 -9.43 3.51 -13.93
CA GLN A 193 -10.09 3.37 -12.62
C GLN A 193 -9.09 3.48 -11.46
N VAL A 194 -7.89 2.91 -11.58
CA VAL A 194 -6.84 3.07 -10.56
C VAL A 194 -6.42 4.53 -10.44
N TYR A 195 -6.21 5.21 -11.56
CA TYR A 195 -5.84 6.62 -11.62
C TYR A 195 -6.96 7.57 -11.15
N SER A 196 -8.21 7.10 -11.05
CA SER A 196 -9.31 7.86 -10.44
C SER A 196 -9.46 7.63 -8.93
N LEU A 197 -8.63 6.79 -8.31
CA LEU A 197 -8.70 6.55 -6.86
C LEU A 197 -8.05 7.70 -6.10
N ASN A 198 -8.82 8.38 -5.26
CA ASN A 198 -8.37 9.51 -4.41
C ASN A 198 -7.84 9.09 -3.04
N ASN A 199 -7.79 7.79 -2.78
CA ASN A 199 -7.28 7.24 -1.52
C ASN A 199 -6.04 6.37 -1.79
N ILE A 200 -4.96 6.71 -1.10
CA ILE A 200 -3.67 6.01 -1.13
C ILE A 200 -3.78 4.55 -0.70
N GLU A 201 -4.63 4.25 0.28
CA GLU A 201 -4.91 2.87 0.72
C GLU A 201 -5.63 2.09 -0.39
N ALA A 202 -6.54 2.73 -1.11
CA ALA A 202 -7.25 2.10 -2.21
C ALA A 202 -6.27 1.70 -3.33
N VAL A 203 -5.34 2.59 -3.67
CA VAL A 203 -4.29 2.30 -4.66
C VAL A 203 -3.39 1.17 -4.17
N ALA A 204 -2.96 1.19 -2.90
CA ALA A 204 -2.15 0.14 -2.29
C ALA A 204 -2.85 -1.23 -2.33
N MET A 205 -4.14 -1.26 -1.98
CA MET A 205 -4.97 -2.46 -2.05
C MET A 205 -5.09 -3.01 -3.46
N VAL A 206 -5.31 -2.15 -4.47
CA VAL A 206 -5.38 -2.60 -5.86
C VAL A 206 -4.04 -3.16 -6.32
N ARG A 207 -2.93 -2.47 -6.02
CA ARG A 207 -1.59 -2.96 -6.33
C ARG A 207 -1.35 -4.34 -5.73
N GLU A 208 -1.69 -4.52 -4.46
CA GLU A 208 -1.47 -5.78 -3.75
C GLU A 208 -2.34 -6.91 -4.31
N GLN A 209 -3.63 -6.65 -4.52
CA GLN A 209 -4.55 -7.60 -5.12
C GLN A 209 -4.03 -8.05 -6.49
N LEU A 210 -3.63 -7.10 -7.35
CA LEU A 210 -3.06 -7.42 -8.66
C LEU A 210 -1.76 -8.23 -8.53
N THR A 211 -0.89 -7.90 -7.57
CA THR A 211 0.37 -8.61 -7.35
C THR A 211 0.14 -10.07 -6.95
N ALA A 212 -0.73 -10.31 -5.97
CA ALA A 212 -1.12 -11.65 -5.53
C ALA A 212 -1.78 -12.46 -6.66
N ASP A 213 -2.64 -11.80 -7.44
CA ASP A 213 -3.35 -12.39 -8.57
C ASP A 213 -2.42 -12.77 -9.73
N PHE A 214 -1.49 -11.88 -10.10
CA PHE A 214 -0.43 -12.19 -11.06
C PHE A 214 0.41 -13.38 -10.59
N HIS A 215 0.79 -13.42 -9.32
CA HIS A 215 1.56 -14.53 -8.77
C HIS A 215 0.82 -15.86 -8.89
N LYS A 216 -0.44 -15.91 -8.46
CA LYS A 216 -1.30 -17.11 -8.57
C LYS A 216 -1.45 -17.54 -10.03
N LEU A 217 -1.65 -16.58 -10.93
CA LEU A 217 -1.74 -16.86 -12.35
C LEU A 217 -0.45 -17.46 -12.91
N ILE A 218 0.71 -16.88 -12.62
CA ILE A 218 2.01 -17.37 -13.08
C ILE A 218 2.26 -18.80 -12.58
N GLN A 219 1.84 -19.12 -11.34
CA GLN A 219 1.90 -20.49 -10.83
C GLN A 219 0.99 -21.45 -11.62
N GLN A 220 -0.22 -21.01 -11.99
CA GLN A 220 -1.17 -21.82 -12.77
C GLN A 220 -0.78 -21.96 -14.24
N LYS A 221 -0.04 -21.00 -14.80
CA LYS A 221 0.42 -20.95 -16.19
C LYS A 221 1.93 -20.68 -16.26
N PRO A 222 2.78 -21.66 -15.94
CA PRO A 222 4.24 -21.46 -15.88
C PRO A 222 4.87 -20.95 -17.18
N GLU A 223 4.24 -21.19 -18.34
CA GLU A 223 4.65 -20.65 -19.62
C GLU A 223 4.68 -19.12 -19.65
N MET A 224 3.93 -18.47 -18.76
CA MET A 224 3.91 -17.00 -18.65
C MET A 224 5.26 -16.43 -18.21
N ASN A 225 6.12 -17.23 -17.58
CA ASN A 225 7.49 -16.82 -17.25
C ASN A 225 8.35 -16.49 -18.49
N ASN A 226 7.88 -16.81 -19.70
CA ASN A 226 8.59 -16.48 -20.93
C ASN A 226 8.37 -15.03 -21.40
N TYR A 227 7.26 -14.38 -21.00
CA TYR A 227 6.94 -13.00 -21.40
C TYR A 227 7.81 -11.98 -20.65
N HIS A 228 8.29 -10.95 -21.35
CA HIS A 228 9.16 -9.93 -20.76
C HIS A 228 8.46 -9.13 -19.65
N PHE A 229 7.15 -8.90 -19.74
CA PHE A 229 6.37 -8.30 -18.63
C PHE A 229 6.56 -9.09 -17.33
N VAL A 230 6.35 -10.42 -17.39
CA VAL A 230 6.43 -11.31 -16.21
C VAL A 230 7.88 -11.45 -15.71
N LYS A 231 8.85 -11.57 -16.63
CA LYS A 231 10.27 -11.59 -16.26
C LYS A 231 10.70 -10.32 -15.54
N THR A 232 10.21 -9.18 -16.01
CA THR A 232 10.49 -7.89 -15.39
C THR A 232 9.82 -7.81 -14.02
N LEU A 233 8.53 -8.12 -13.92
CA LEU A 233 7.82 -8.17 -12.64
C LEU A 233 8.55 -9.04 -11.61
N ASN A 234 8.85 -10.29 -11.94
CA ASN A 234 9.51 -11.25 -11.04
C ASN A 234 10.96 -10.86 -10.69
N ARG A 235 11.61 -10.01 -11.48
CA ARG A 235 12.95 -9.49 -11.17
C ARG A 235 12.90 -8.50 -10.01
N TYR A 236 11.89 -7.64 -9.97
CA TYR A 236 11.77 -6.60 -8.95
C TYR A 236 10.91 -7.02 -7.76
N VAL A 237 9.81 -7.74 -8.02
CA VAL A 237 8.82 -8.18 -7.03
C VAL A 237 8.89 -9.70 -6.90
N GLN A 238 9.61 -10.17 -5.89
CA GLN A 238 9.68 -11.58 -5.52
C GLN A 238 8.71 -11.83 -4.39
N ILE A 239 7.66 -12.62 -4.66
CA ILE A 239 6.70 -13.03 -3.64
C ILE A 239 7.35 -14.06 -2.72
N LEU A 240 7.47 -13.73 -1.44
CA LEU A 240 8.12 -14.53 -0.41
C LEU A 240 7.10 -15.39 0.35
N ASN A 241 5.88 -14.89 0.54
CA ASN A 241 4.76 -15.62 1.13
C ASN A 241 3.42 -15.11 0.56
N ILE A 242 2.39 -15.95 0.61
CA ILE A 242 1.02 -15.60 0.24
C ILE A 242 0.04 -16.26 1.21
N ASP A 243 -0.89 -15.45 1.72
CA ASP A 243 -2.03 -15.94 2.48
C ASP A 243 -3.20 -16.16 1.53
N TYR A 244 -3.45 -17.42 1.17
CA TYR A 244 -4.52 -17.77 0.24
C TYR A 244 -5.93 -17.44 0.76
N ASN A 245 -6.12 -17.25 2.07
CA ASN A 245 -7.43 -16.91 2.64
C ASN A 245 -7.78 -15.43 2.45
N THR A 246 -6.79 -14.55 2.59
CA THR A 246 -6.97 -13.10 2.48
C THR A 246 -6.56 -12.54 1.12
N ASN A 247 -5.90 -13.37 0.29
CA ASN A 247 -5.26 -12.98 -0.96
C ASN A 247 -4.20 -11.88 -0.82
N LEU A 248 -3.59 -11.78 0.36
CA LEU A 248 -2.47 -10.88 0.59
C LEU A 248 -1.16 -11.64 0.35
N SER A 249 -0.23 -10.99 -0.31
CA SER A 249 1.11 -11.46 -0.56
C SER A 249 2.12 -10.58 0.18
N LEU A 250 3.27 -11.18 0.50
CA LEU A 250 4.40 -10.49 1.09
C LEU A 250 5.56 -10.59 0.11
N SER A 251 5.99 -9.47 -0.47
CA SER A 251 7.14 -9.44 -1.37
C SER A 251 8.46 -9.09 -0.67
N ASN A 252 9.58 -9.30 -1.34
CA ASN A 252 10.89 -8.81 -0.91
C ASN A 252 10.92 -7.31 -0.67
N GLN A 253 10.28 -6.54 -1.55
CA GLN A 253 10.22 -5.08 -1.45
C GLN A 253 9.44 -4.65 -0.20
N ASP A 254 8.35 -5.35 0.12
CA ASP A 254 7.52 -5.06 1.30
C ASP A 254 8.28 -5.29 2.60
N VAL A 255 9.01 -6.40 2.67
CA VAL A 255 9.83 -6.70 3.84
C VAL A 255 10.94 -5.65 4.01
N ASP A 256 11.67 -5.31 2.94
CA ASP A 256 12.72 -4.31 3.00
C ASP A 256 12.19 -2.92 3.36
N ALA A 257 11.05 -2.54 2.79
CA ALA A 257 10.37 -1.28 3.07
C ALA A 257 9.87 -1.18 4.50
N TYR A 258 9.28 -2.26 5.04
CA TYR A 258 8.86 -2.30 6.43
C TYR A 258 10.06 -2.14 7.38
N ILE A 259 11.18 -2.79 7.07
CA ILE A 259 12.43 -2.64 7.83
C ILE A 259 12.94 -1.20 7.76
N ASN A 260 12.96 -0.58 6.57
CA ASN A 260 13.35 0.82 6.42
C ASN A 260 12.44 1.76 7.22
N TYR A 261 11.13 1.49 7.20
CA TYR A 261 10.15 2.26 7.97
C TYR A 261 10.41 2.14 9.48
N LEU A 262 10.76 0.97 10.00
CA LEU A 262 11.15 0.81 11.41
C LEU A 262 12.40 1.62 11.77
N GLN A 263 13.40 1.64 10.88
CA GLN A 263 14.60 2.46 11.09
C GLN A 263 14.29 3.96 11.06
N PHE A 264 13.41 4.38 10.15
CA PHE A 264 12.92 5.76 10.08
C PHE A 264 12.19 6.17 11.36
N GLN A 265 11.29 5.32 11.86
CA GLN A 265 10.62 5.56 13.14
C GLN A 265 11.63 5.68 14.29
N ALA A 266 12.61 4.78 14.38
CA ALA A 266 13.67 4.88 15.38
C ALA A 266 14.42 6.22 15.30
N MET A 267 14.81 6.64 14.09
CA MET A 267 15.42 7.95 13.84
C MET A 267 14.55 9.11 14.33
N LEU A 268 13.25 9.11 14.01
CA LEU A 268 12.32 10.14 14.48
C LEU A 268 12.27 10.24 16.01
N THR A 269 12.35 9.10 16.71
CA THR A 269 12.37 9.06 18.18
C THR A 269 13.72 9.43 18.81
N GLY A 270 14.72 9.77 18.00
CA GLY A 270 16.07 10.11 18.45
C GLY A 270 16.94 8.91 18.79
N GLN A 271 16.55 7.72 18.34
CA GLN A 271 17.38 6.53 18.38
C GLN A 271 18.19 6.47 17.10
N ASP A 272 19.51 6.66 17.21
CA ASP A 272 20.43 6.42 16.10
C ASP A 272 20.59 4.90 15.93
N TYR A 273 19.59 4.28 15.32
CA TYR A 273 19.48 2.83 15.19
C TYR A 273 19.62 2.41 13.73
N GLN A 274 20.79 1.89 13.40
CA GLN A 274 21.02 1.18 12.16
C GLN A 274 20.95 -0.32 12.43
N LEU A 275 19.99 -1.02 11.82
CA LEU A 275 19.93 -2.47 11.86
C LEU A 275 21.18 -3.04 11.19
N SER A 276 21.89 -3.92 11.90
CA SER A 276 22.97 -4.67 11.28
C SER A 276 22.42 -5.56 10.16
N GLN A 277 23.25 -5.95 9.20
CA GLN A 277 22.84 -6.88 8.15
C GLN A 277 22.30 -8.19 8.72
N GLN A 278 22.86 -8.66 9.84
CA GLN A 278 22.40 -9.87 10.52
C GLN A 278 20.99 -9.69 11.10
N ASP A 279 20.74 -8.57 11.77
CA ASP A 279 19.43 -8.29 12.36
C ASP A 279 18.36 -8.11 11.27
N ARG A 280 18.72 -7.46 10.15
CA ARG A 280 17.86 -7.39 8.97
C ARG A 280 17.46 -8.78 8.48
N MET A 281 18.43 -9.67 8.27
CA MET A 281 18.13 -11.05 7.81
C MET A 281 17.26 -11.81 8.82
N THR A 282 17.54 -11.68 10.12
CA THR A 282 16.72 -12.30 11.17
C THR A 282 15.28 -11.78 11.14
N LEU A 283 15.09 -10.48 10.97
CA LEU A 283 13.77 -9.87 10.88
C LEU A 283 13.04 -10.28 9.60
N GLN A 284 13.73 -10.29 8.45
CA GLN A 284 13.18 -10.78 7.18
C GLN A 284 12.64 -12.21 7.32
N VAL A 285 13.46 -13.15 7.82
CA VAL A 285 13.05 -14.55 8.03
C VAL A 285 11.84 -14.65 8.94
N LYS A 286 11.82 -13.87 10.03
CA LYS A 286 10.71 -13.85 10.97
C LYS A 286 9.40 -13.41 10.28
N LEU A 287 9.42 -12.25 9.63
CA LEU A 287 8.26 -11.69 8.92
C LEU A 287 7.69 -12.67 7.89
N ILE A 288 8.57 -13.31 7.12
CA ILE A 288 8.17 -14.31 6.12
C ILE A 288 7.53 -15.53 6.80
N SER A 289 8.17 -16.08 7.84
CA SER A 289 7.71 -17.31 8.51
C SER A 289 6.41 -17.14 9.29
N GLU A 290 6.18 -15.95 9.84
CA GLU A 290 5.01 -15.63 10.68
C GLU A 290 3.88 -14.95 9.89
N PHE A 291 4.08 -14.58 8.63
CA PHE A 291 3.13 -13.80 7.83
C PHE A 291 1.69 -14.32 7.92
N ASN A 292 1.49 -15.63 7.70
CA ASN A 292 0.16 -16.25 7.73
C ASN A 292 -0.47 -16.31 9.13
N SER A 293 0.32 -16.18 10.19
CA SER A 293 -0.14 -16.17 11.58
C SER A 293 -0.53 -14.78 12.10
N TYR A 294 -0.14 -13.71 11.40
CA TYR A 294 -0.48 -12.36 11.80
C TYR A 294 -1.99 -12.07 11.64
N PRO A 295 -2.57 -11.16 12.46
CA PRO A 295 -3.90 -10.60 12.24
C PRO A 295 -4.04 -9.94 10.86
N ALA A 296 -5.26 -9.85 10.34
CA ALA A 296 -5.54 -9.32 9.00
C ALA A 296 -4.96 -7.90 8.77
N GLU A 297 -5.13 -7.01 9.75
CA GLU A 297 -4.62 -5.62 9.68
C GLU A 297 -3.09 -5.56 9.58
N GLN A 298 -2.39 -6.46 10.29
CA GLN A 298 -0.93 -6.54 10.26
C GLN A 298 -0.45 -7.12 8.94
N LYS A 299 -1.14 -8.14 8.39
CA LYS A 299 -0.87 -8.67 7.06
C LYS A 299 -1.02 -7.60 5.98
N GLN A 300 -2.09 -6.79 6.05
CA GLN A 300 -2.31 -5.68 5.13
C GLN A 300 -1.20 -4.64 5.24
N THR A 301 -0.84 -4.23 6.46
CA THR A 301 0.25 -3.27 6.68
C THR A 301 1.58 -3.77 6.10
N LEU A 302 1.88 -5.06 6.29
CA LEU A 302 3.08 -5.67 5.71
C LEU A 302 3.00 -5.74 4.19
N ALA A 303 1.89 -6.20 3.62
CA ALA A 303 1.70 -6.30 2.17
C ALA A 303 1.74 -4.94 1.46
N PHE A 304 1.39 -3.84 2.15
CA PHE A 304 1.43 -2.50 1.58
C PHE A 304 2.72 -1.73 1.91
N ALA A 305 3.65 -2.35 2.64
CA ALA A 305 4.76 -1.64 3.24
C ALA A 305 5.65 -0.94 2.19
N SER A 306 5.89 -1.56 1.04
CA SER A 306 6.68 -0.93 -0.05
C SER A 306 6.03 0.33 -0.58
N PHE A 307 4.73 0.29 -0.82
CA PHE A 307 3.97 1.44 -1.30
C PHE A 307 3.99 2.59 -0.29
N ILE A 308 3.64 2.30 0.97
CA ILE A 308 3.62 3.31 2.03
C ILE A 308 5.01 3.90 2.26
N TRP A 309 6.04 3.06 2.32
CA TRP A 309 7.41 3.53 2.51
C TRP A 309 7.86 4.44 1.38
N ASN A 310 7.54 4.13 0.12
CA ASN A 310 7.89 5.00 -1.00
C ASN A 310 7.29 6.41 -0.86
N ILE A 311 6.05 6.51 -0.40
CA ILE A 311 5.41 7.80 -0.12
C ILE A 311 6.15 8.52 1.01
N VAL A 312 6.39 7.82 2.12
CA VAL A 312 7.07 8.40 3.29
C VAL A 312 8.47 8.88 2.92
N ALA A 313 9.25 8.05 2.23
CA ALA A 313 10.60 8.36 1.82
C ALA A 313 10.65 9.53 0.83
N THR A 314 9.72 9.58 -0.13
CA THR A 314 9.64 10.68 -1.12
C THR A 314 9.31 12.01 -0.44
N GLN A 315 8.32 12.02 0.44
CA GLN A 315 7.95 13.22 1.18
C GLN A 315 9.03 13.64 2.17
N TRP A 316 9.69 12.70 2.85
CA TRP A 316 10.81 13.02 3.70
C TRP A 316 11.98 13.63 2.92
N ALA A 317 12.27 13.12 1.73
CA ALA A 317 13.32 13.62 0.85
C ALA A 317 13.00 14.99 0.23
N SER A 318 11.73 15.37 0.12
CA SER A 318 11.32 16.70 -0.37
C SER A 318 11.52 17.80 0.68
N LEU A 319 11.58 17.44 1.97
CA LEU A 319 11.88 18.36 3.06
C LEU A 319 13.37 18.75 3.06
N ASN A 320 13.66 20.04 3.25
CA ASN A 320 15.02 20.48 3.51
C ASN A 320 15.48 20.10 4.93
N SER A 321 16.78 20.18 5.19
CA SER A 321 17.36 19.75 6.48
C SER A 321 16.77 20.47 7.70
N ALA A 322 16.37 21.75 7.57
CA ALA A 322 15.75 22.48 8.66
C ALA A 322 14.32 21.99 8.95
N GLN A 323 13.54 21.69 7.91
CA GLN A 323 12.21 21.10 8.03
C GLN A 323 12.27 19.69 8.63
N GLN A 324 13.22 18.86 8.20
CA GLN A 324 13.47 17.54 8.77
C GLN A 324 13.78 17.61 10.27
N GLN A 325 14.67 18.53 10.68
CA GLN A 325 15.00 18.75 12.09
C GLN A 325 13.80 19.23 12.90
N GLN A 326 13.00 20.16 12.36
CA GLN A 326 11.78 20.64 13.00
C GLN A 326 10.77 19.51 13.20
N TYR A 327 10.58 18.67 12.19
CA TYR A 327 9.67 17.53 12.25
C TYR A 327 10.11 16.51 13.33
N VAL A 328 11.40 16.16 13.35
CA VAL A 328 11.99 15.28 14.39
C VAL A 328 11.76 15.87 15.77
N ALA A 329 12.05 17.16 15.97
CA ALA A 329 11.86 17.83 17.25
C ALA A 329 10.38 17.82 17.70
N GLN A 330 9.44 17.99 16.75
CA GLN A 330 8.02 17.92 17.03
C GLN A 330 7.60 16.52 17.50
N ILE A 331 7.98 15.47 16.78
CA ILE A 331 7.66 14.08 17.15
C ILE A 331 8.27 13.73 18.51
N GLN A 332 9.53 14.08 18.73
CA GLN A 332 10.20 13.86 20.01
C GLN A 332 9.48 14.57 21.15
N SER A 333 9.08 15.84 20.98
CA SER A 333 8.37 16.60 22.01
C SER A 333 7.03 15.95 22.42
N GLN A 334 6.31 15.37 21.46
CA GLN A 334 5.05 14.66 21.72
C GLN A 334 5.29 13.38 22.52
N MET A 335 6.33 12.62 22.17
CA MET A 335 6.70 11.40 22.89
C MET A 335 7.24 11.64 24.30
N TYR A 336 8.12 12.62 24.48
CA TYR A 336 8.67 12.96 25.78
C TYR A 336 7.60 13.56 26.72
N GLY A 337 6.63 14.31 26.18
CA GLY A 337 5.55 14.91 26.95
C GLY A 337 4.64 13.90 27.65
N GLN A 338 4.52 12.66 27.15
CA GLN A 338 3.69 11.62 27.77
C GLN A 338 4.46 10.70 28.74
N ASN A 339 5.75 10.49 28.53
CA ASN A 339 6.53 9.52 29.32
C ASN A 339 7.38 10.12 30.45
N TYR A 340 7.65 11.42 30.46
CA TYR A 340 8.60 12.02 31.41
C TYR A 340 8.01 12.63 32.69
N SER A 341 6.70 12.48 32.94
CA SER A 341 6.06 13.05 34.14
C SER A 341 6.41 12.32 35.45
N ASN A 342 7.13 11.18 35.44
CA ASN A 342 7.36 10.37 36.65
C ASN A 342 8.68 9.57 36.72
N VAL A 343 9.72 9.89 35.93
CA VAL A 343 11.03 9.20 36.09
C VAL A 343 11.80 9.84 37.25
N ASN A 344 11.43 9.41 38.47
CA ASN A 344 12.14 9.75 39.69
C ASN A 344 13.47 8.97 39.76
N SER A 345 14.50 9.55 40.36
CA SER A 345 15.87 9.01 40.56
C SER A 345 15.97 7.59 41.17
N GLN A 346 14.85 7.02 41.63
CA GLN A 346 14.74 5.63 42.10
C GLN A 346 15.01 4.55 41.02
N THR A 347 14.87 4.87 39.73
CA THR A 347 14.92 3.87 38.64
C THR A 347 16.32 3.31 38.40
N THR A 348 17.37 4.13 38.47
CA THR A 348 18.77 3.68 38.30
C THR A 348 19.21 2.76 39.44
N GLN A 349 18.75 3.02 40.67
CA GLN A 349 19.03 2.18 41.84
C GLN A 349 18.32 0.82 41.74
N ASN A 350 17.07 0.82 41.24
CA ASN A 350 16.28 -0.40 41.06
C ASN A 350 16.85 -1.33 39.97
N TYR A 351 17.42 -0.78 38.90
CA TYR A 351 18.09 -1.57 37.85
C TYR A 351 19.29 -2.37 38.42
N TRP A 352 20.18 -1.71 39.17
CA TRP A 352 21.33 -2.39 39.77
C TRP A 352 20.93 -3.43 40.83
N ASN A 353 19.86 -3.17 41.57
CA ASN A 353 19.30 -4.14 42.51
C ASN A 353 18.75 -5.39 41.79
N GLN A 354 18.08 -5.23 40.64
CA GLN A 354 17.59 -6.35 39.83
C GLN A 354 18.71 -7.16 39.18
N VAL A 355 19.72 -6.49 38.61
CA VAL A 355 20.91 -7.14 38.03
C VAL A 355 21.66 -7.95 39.10
N SER A 356 21.79 -7.40 40.31
CA SER A 356 22.42 -8.09 41.44
C SER A 356 21.61 -9.32 41.90
N GLN A 357 20.29 -9.24 41.95
CA GLN A 357 19.41 -10.36 42.32
C GLN A 357 19.37 -11.49 41.26
N TYR A 358 19.40 -11.14 39.98
CA TYR A 358 19.41 -12.14 38.90
C TYR A 358 20.74 -12.92 38.87
N HIS A 359 21.86 -12.25 39.21
CA HIS A 359 23.19 -12.86 39.19
C HIS A 359 23.60 -13.54 40.49
N SER A 360 23.02 -13.19 41.65
CA SER A 360 23.25 -13.96 42.89
C SER A 360 22.79 -15.42 42.79
N ASN A 361 21.91 -15.73 41.84
CA ASN A 361 21.39 -17.08 41.59
C ASN A 361 22.19 -17.87 40.52
N ASN A 362 23.18 -17.27 39.86
CA ASN A 362 24.01 -17.90 38.83
C ASN A 362 25.49 -17.75 39.19
N SER A 363 26.07 -18.78 39.82
CA SER A 363 27.33 -18.78 40.57
C SER A 363 28.63 -18.72 39.73
N GLY A 364 28.69 -17.85 38.72
CA GLY A 364 29.88 -17.71 37.87
C GLY A 364 30.17 -16.31 37.30
N TYR A 365 29.38 -15.28 37.63
CA TYR A 365 29.54 -13.94 37.07
C TYR A 365 30.06 -12.94 38.10
N ASP A 366 31.24 -12.37 37.85
CA ASP A 366 31.84 -11.29 38.65
C ASP A 366 31.25 -9.92 38.25
N ILE A 367 30.34 -9.40 39.06
CA ILE A 367 29.68 -8.10 38.85
C ILE A 367 30.70 -6.95 38.75
N ALA A 368 31.82 -7.03 39.48
CA ALA A 368 32.86 -6.00 39.43
C ALA A 368 33.54 -5.96 38.06
N SER A 369 33.71 -7.11 37.41
CA SER A 369 34.24 -7.19 36.04
C SER A 369 33.29 -6.57 35.01
N VAL A 370 31.98 -6.74 35.18
CA VAL A 370 30.95 -6.18 34.29
C VAL A 370 30.86 -4.67 34.45
N GLU A 371 30.84 -4.17 35.69
CA GLU A 371 30.84 -2.74 35.98
C GLU A 371 32.10 -2.06 35.44
N SER A 372 33.28 -2.68 35.64
CA SER A 372 34.56 -2.19 35.10
C SER A 372 34.54 -2.09 33.58
N ARG A 373 34.02 -3.11 32.89
CA ARG A 373 33.84 -3.10 31.43
C ARG A 373 32.92 -1.95 30.98
N TYR A 374 31.77 -1.77 31.63
CA TYR A 374 30.85 -0.68 31.27
C TYR A 374 31.41 0.71 31.57
N ARG A 375 32.26 0.87 32.59
CA ARG A 375 32.99 2.12 32.82
C ARG A 375 33.99 2.40 31.70
N GLN A 376 34.70 1.39 31.21
CA GLN A 376 35.62 1.54 30.07
C GLN A 376 34.88 1.89 28.78
N GLU A 377 33.76 1.23 28.50
CA GLU A 377 32.92 1.50 27.33
C GLU A 377 32.28 2.91 27.41
N ALA A 378 31.83 3.33 28.60
CA ALA A 378 31.32 4.68 28.85
C ALA A 378 32.39 5.74 28.60
N ALA A 379 33.60 5.54 29.14
CA ALA A 379 34.73 6.44 28.96
C ALA A 379 35.15 6.55 27.48
N ALA A 380 35.17 5.43 26.75
CA ALA A 380 35.48 5.41 25.32
C ALA A 380 34.48 6.22 24.48
N LYS A 381 33.24 6.36 24.95
CA LYS A 381 32.17 7.14 24.33
C LYS A 381 32.03 8.56 24.90
N GLY A 382 32.92 8.98 25.81
CA GLY A 382 32.86 10.28 26.45
C GLY A 382 31.63 10.49 27.34
N MET A 383 31.02 9.41 27.83
CA MET A 383 29.81 9.42 28.66
C MET A 383 30.15 9.09 30.11
N SER A 384 29.37 9.60 31.06
CA SER A 384 29.40 9.06 32.42
C SER A 384 28.83 7.63 32.46
N LEU A 385 29.21 6.83 33.45
CA LEU A 385 28.66 5.48 33.61
C LEU A 385 27.13 5.50 33.68
N SER A 386 26.53 6.48 34.36
CA SER A 386 25.07 6.61 34.44
C SER A 386 24.44 6.87 33.07
N GLN A 387 25.03 7.77 32.27
CA GLN A 387 24.57 8.04 30.89
C GLN A 387 24.75 6.83 29.99
N TYR A 388 25.83 6.07 30.19
CA TYR A 388 26.11 4.87 29.39
C TYR A 388 25.20 3.70 29.74
N LEU A 389 24.85 3.52 31.01
CA LEU A 389 23.87 2.52 31.44
C LEU A 389 22.48 2.90 30.96
N ASP A 390 22.10 4.17 31.02
CA ASP A 390 20.87 4.67 30.40
C ASP A 390 20.86 4.41 28.89
N TYR A 391 22.00 4.62 28.21
CA TYR A 391 22.19 4.31 26.80
C TYR A 391 22.10 2.80 26.52
N LYS A 392 22.72 1.94 27.33
CA LYS A 392 22.67 0.46 27.19
C LYS A 392 21.33 -0.13 27.57
N GLN A 393 20.67 0.44 28.57
CA GLN A 393 19.33 0.07 28.97
C GLN A 393 18.35 0.52 27.89
N ARG A 394 18.57 1.68 27.24
CA ARG A 394 17.91 2.03 25.98
C ARG A 394 18.26 1.05 24.87
N ASP A 395 19.51 0.65 24.67
CA ASP A 395 19.95 -0.26 23.59
C ASP A 395 19.37 -1.69 23.73
N MET A 396 19.34 -2.24 24.95
CA MET A 396 18.70 -3.53 25.26
C MET A 396 17.18 -3.43 25.33
N ALA A 397 16.65 -2.34 25.89
CA ALA A 397 15.23 -2.06 25.79
C ALA A 397 14.85 -1.81 24.34
N VAL A 398 15.73 -1.34 23.46
CA VAL A 398 15.52 -1.18 22.03
C VAL A 398 15.58 -2.52 21.34
N ASN A 399 16.49 -3.44 21.66
CA ASN A 399 16.42 -4.79 21.07
C ASN A 399 15.17 -5.57 21.50
N ASN A 400 14.76 -5.48 22.78
CA ASN A 400 13.51 -6.09 23.24
C ASN A 400 12.26 -5.30 22.83
N GLN A 401 12.29 -3.97 22.82
CA GLN A 401 11.25 -3.09 22.27
C GLN A 401 11.24 -3.19 20.76
N ILE A 402 12.28 -3.56 20.03
CA ILE A 402 12.15 -3.75 18.59
C ILE A 402 11.23 -4.93 18.39
N PHE A 403 11.37 -6.03 19.15
CA PHE A 403 10.43 -7.13 19.07
C PHE A 403 9.05 -6.82 19.67
N THR A 404 8.97 -6.12 20.79
CA THR A 404 7.70 -5.75 21.46
C THR A 404 6.99 -4.57 20.79
N SER A 405 7.71 -3.60 20.25
CA SER A 405 7.23 -2.50 19.40
C SER A 405 6.98 -3.00 17.99
N ILE A 406 7.69 -3.98 17.43
CA ILE A 406 7.22 -4.63 16.19
C ILE A 406 5.84 -5.27 16.46
N GLN A 407 5.65 -5.95 17.60
CA GLN A 407 4.34 -6.50 17.98
C GLN A 407 3.26 -5.44 18.26
N ASN A 408 3.60 -4.36 19.00
CA ASN A 408 2.63 -3.32 19.40
C ASN A 408 2.40 -2.28 18.29
N SER A 409 3.46 -1.87 17.60
CA SER A 409 3.40 -0.95 16.47
C SER A 409 2.74 -1.59 15.26
N MET A 410 2.70 -2.92 15.06
CA MET A 410 1.93 -3.48 13.94
C MET A 410 0.41 -3.16 14.00
N THR A 411 -0.14 -2.85 15.18
CA THR A 411 -1.54 -2.40 15.33
C THR A 411 -1.67 -0.87 15.32
N GLU A 412 -0.67 -0.13 15.84
CA GLU A 412 -0.67 1.34 15.89
C GLU A 412 -0.09 2.01 14.61
N ASN A 413 0.67 1.27 13.79
CA ASN A 413 1.41 1.79 12.65
C ASN A 413 0.51 2.17 11.49
N HIS A 414 -0.61 1.50 11.26
CA HIS A 414 -1.50 1.90 10.16
C HIS A 414 -1.98 3.35 10.34
N ALA A 415 -2.52 3.67 11.52
CA ALA A 415 -2.93 5.04 11.86
C ALA A 415 -1.74 6.02 11.89
N THR A 416 -0.59 5.59 12.41
CA THR A 416 0.62 6.44 12.49
C THR A 416 1.21 6.74 11.11
N MET A 417 1.24 5.76 10.20
CA MET A 417 1.69 5.91 8.81
C MET A 417 0.82 6.91 8.06
N LEU A 418 -0.51 6.80 8.18
CA LEU A 418 -1.45 7.75 7.58
C LEU A 418 -1.30 9.14 8.19
N ASN A 419 -1.07 9.25 9.50
CA ASN A 419 -0.79 10.52 10.14
C ASN A 419 0.54 11.13 9.66
N VAL A 420 1.58 10.33 9.41
CA VAL A 420 2.85 10.80 8.84
C VAL A 420 2.62 11.34 7.43
N ILE A 421 1.89 10.61 6.59
CA ILE A 421 1.52 11.04 5.23
C ILE A 421 0.72 12.37 5.26
N ASN A 422 -0.30 12.45 6.12
CA ASN A 422 -1.14 13.64 6.24
C ASN A 422 -0.38 14.85 6.79
N ASN A 423 0.50 14.67 7.78
CA ASN A 423 1.25 15.76 8.41
C ASN A 423 2.44 16.26 7.57
N MET A 424 2.92 15.46 6.61
CA MET A 424 3.92 15.92 5.63
C MET A 424 3.31 16.69 4.46
N GLY A 425 1.98 16.93 4.47
CA GLY A 425 1.31 17.81 3.51
C GLY A 425 1.04 17.18 2.15
N GLY A 426 0.92 15.85 2.06
CA GLY A 426 0.80 15.15 0.79
C GLY A 426 -0.55 15.26 0.07
N SER A 427 -1.58 15.91 0.61
CA SER A 427 -2.99 15.67 0.24
C SER A 427 -3.37 15.92 -1.23
N ASP A 428 -2.59 16.68 -2.00
CA ASP A 428 -3.10 17.27 -3.24
C ASP A 428 -2.40 16.79 -4.54
N ASP A 429 -1.28 16.06 -4.48
CA ASP A 429 -0.44 15.72 -5.66
C ASP A 429 0.04 14.25 -5.73
N TYR A 430 -0.70 13.29 -5.18
CA TYR A 430 -0.23 11.89 -5.09
C TYR A 430 -0.05 11.15 -6.44
N TYR A 431 -0.60 11.66 -7.54
CA TYR A 431 -0.59 10.95 -8.83
C TYR A 431 0.64 11.18 -9.68
N TYR A 432 1.48 12.15 -9.31
CA TYR A 432 2.69 12.47 -10.05
C TYR A 432 3.90 12.23 -9.14
N VAL A 433 4.29 10.97 -8.99
CA VAL A 433 5.69 10.68 -8.62
C VAL A 433 6.52 11.06 -9.84
N ASP A 434 7.15 12.23 -9.78
CA ASP A 434 8.04 12.68 -10.83
C ASP A 434 9.29 11.79 -10.89
N TYR A 435 9.26 10.79 -11.77
CA TYR A 435 10.42 9.92 -12.03
C TYR A 435 11.46 10.55 -12.98
N SER A 436 11.39 11.86 -13.25
CA SER A 436 12.39 12.57 -14.07
C SER A 436 13.60 13.07 -13.27
N GLY A 437 13.59 12.90 -11.94
CA GLY A 437 14.61 13.42 -11.02
C GLY A 437 15.76 12.49 -10.62
N TYR A 438 15.85 11.26 -11.15
CA TYR A 438 16.96 10.33 -10.88
C TYR A 438 17.53 9.70 -12.14
#